data_AF-A0A9E3SL44-F1
#
_entry.id   AF-A0A9E3SL44-F1
#
_cell.length_a   1.000
_cell.length_b   1.000
_cell.length_c   1.000
_cell.angle_alpha   90.00
_cell.angle_beta   90.00
_cell.angle_gamma   90.00
#
_symmetry.space_group_name_H-M   'P 1'
#
loop_
_entity.id
_entity.type
_entity.pdbx_description
1 polymer ?
#
loop_
_entity_poly.entity_id
_entity_poly.type
_entity_poly.pdbx_seq_one_letter_code
_entity_poly.pdbx_strand_id
1 'polypeptide(L)'
;ILIVFDSIFLIWILVFGLSPILSIFIIHFISKKHEFYEWDKGERQKKTSFLSTLTFMVFLFTYLSAFTLTTCIFDLYNTDFSNILTFDKVVYILRFSYGILFFFNAIFTVQLHNRFYSSDLTLSKYVAKKPNNWEWERTPEDDINNFLTGRW
;
A
#
# COMPACT_ATOMS: atom_id res chain seq x y z
N ILE A 1 -35.66 13.92 -5.91
CA ILE A 1 -35.30 13.09 -4.74
C ILE A 1 -34.90 11.66 -5.17
N LEU A 2 -35.73 10.90 -5.90
CA LEU A 2 -35.36 9.54 -6.35
C LEU A 2 -34.10 9.50 -7.25
N ILE A 3 -34.08 10.26 -8.36
CA ILE A 3 -32.97 10.29 -9.33
C ILE A 3 -31.63 10.70 -8.69
N VAL A 4 -31.72 11.54 -7.67
CA VAL A 4 -30.59 12.07 -6.89
C VAL A 4 -29.99 10.99 -5.99
N PHE A 5 -30.85 10.24 -5.31
CA PHE A 5 -30.45 9.15 -4.43
C PHE A 5 -29.76 8.03 -5.24
N ASP A 6 -30.30 7.71 -6.41
CA ASP A 6 -29.74 6.70 -7.33
C ASP A 6 -28.34 7.09 -7.84
N SER A 7 -28.12 8.38 -8.11
CA SER A 7 -26.82 8.89 -8.59
C SER A 7 -25.73 8.83 -7.52
N ILE A 8 -26.05 9.21 -6.27
CA ILE A 8 -25.11 9.16 -5.13
C ILE A 8 -24.78 7.71 -4.76
N PHE A 9 -25.80 6.85 -4.74
CA PHE A 9 -25.62 5.43 -4.46
C PHE A 9 -24.75 4.74 -5.52
N LEU A 10 -24.91 5.11 -6.80
CA LEU A 10 -24.05 4.66 -7.88
C LEU A 10 -22.61 5.13 -7.71
N ILE A 11 -22.38 6.39 -7.31
CA ILE A 11 -21.03 6.92 -7.02
C ILE A 11 -20.39 6.16 -5.86
N TRP A 12 -21.14 5.84 -4.81
CA TRP A 12 -20.68 4.99 -3.70
C TRP A 12 -20.23 3.61 -4.20
N ILE A 13 -21.07 2.93 -4.98
CA ILE A 13 -20.75 1.61 -5.53
C ILE A 13 -19.52 1.68 -6.44
N LEU A 14 -19.41 2.71 -7.28
CA LEU A 14 -18.26 2.88 -8.16
C LEU A 14 -16.98 3.16 -7.38
N VAL A 15 -16.99 4.09 -6.42
CA VAL A 15 -15.80 4.47 -5.65
C VAL A 15 -15.35 3.32 -4.74
N PHE A 16 -16.26 2.69 -4.00
CA PHE A 16 -15.93 1.55 -3.13
C PHE A 16 -15.72 0.24 -3.88
N GLY A 17 -16.35 0.06 -5.05
CA GLY A 17 -16.18 -1.13 -5.88
C GLY A 17 -14.88 -1.11 -6.70
N LEU A 18 -14.40 0.08 -7.08
CA LEU A 18 -13.12 0.25 -7.79
C LEU A 18 -11.93 0.37 -6.84
N SER A 19 -12.12 0.73 -5.56
CA SER A 19 -11.01 0.83 -4.59
C SER A 19 -10.20 -0.46 -4.40
N PRO A 20 -10.79 -1.68 -4.40
CA PRO A 20 -10.04 -2.92 -4.26
C PRO A 20 -9.22 -3.20 -5.53
N ILE A 21 -9.78 -2.91 -6.71
CA ILE A 21 -9.09 -3.06 -8.00
C ILE A 21 -7.86 -2.15 -8.02
N LEU A 22 -8.04 -0.88 -7.64
CA LEU A 22 -6.95 0.09 -7.56
C LEU A 22 -5.88 -0.35 -6.55
N SER A 23 -6.29 -0.89 -5.40
CA SER A 23 -5.38 -1.42 -4.38
C SER A 23 -4.52 -2.57 -4.92
N ILE A 24 -5.12 -3.51 -5.65
CA ILE A 24 -4.40 -4.62 -6.29
C ILE A 24 -3.37 -4.10 -7.30
N PHE A 25 -3.74 -3.12 -8.13
CA PHE A 25 -2.80 -2.50 -9.07
C PHE A 25 -1.62 -1.82 -8.36
N ILE A 26 -1.88 -1.09 -7.26
CA ILE A 26 -0.83 -0.45 -6.46
C ILE A 26 0.10 -1.50 -5.83
N ILE A 27 -0.46 -2.54 -5.21
CA ILE A 27 0.31 -3.64 -4.61
C ILE A 27 1.17 -4.34 -5.67
N HIS A 28 0.60 -4.63 -6.85
CA HIS A 28 1.35 -5.22 -7.96
C HIS A 28 2.50 -4.34 -8.42
N PHE A 29 2.26 -3.04 -8.61
CA PHE A 29 3.28 -2.08 -9.03
C PHE A 29 4.43 -1.97 -8.02
N ILE A 30 4.10 -1.91 -6.73
CA ILE A 30 5.08 -1.87 -5.64
C ILE A 30 5.87 -3.18 -5.57
N SER A 31 5.17 -4.32 -5.62
CA SER A 31 5.79 -5.64 -5.53
C SER A 31 6.74 -5.90 -6.70
N LYS A 32 6.42 -5.42 -7.91
CA LYS A 32 7.32 -5.52 -9.07
C LYS A 32 8.60 -4.69 -8.90
N LYS A 33 8.56 -3.60 -8.14
CA LYS A 33 9.75 -2.80 -7.82
C LYS A 33 10.62 -3.39 -6.72
N HIS A 34 10.13 -4.38 -5.98
CA HIS A 34 10.84 -4.98 -4.85
C HIS A 34 11.08 -6.47 -5.09
N GLU A 35 12.31 -6.80 -5.47
CA GLU A 35 12.74 -8.18 -5.57
C GLU A 35 13.00 -8.74 -4.16
N PHE A 36 12.24 -9.77 -3.78
CA PHE A 36 12.45 -10.51 -2.55
C PHE A 36 13.27 -11.76 -2.85
N TYR A 37 14.32 -11.97 -2.07
CA TYR A 37 15.14 -13.17 -2.13
C TYR A 37 14.52 -14.24 -1.23
N GLU A 38 14.29 -15.45 -1.74
CA GLU A 38 13.65 -16.55 -0.98
C GLU A 38 14.65 -17.70 -0.77
N TRP A 39 15.73 -17.43 -0.03
CA TRP A 39 16.84 -18.37 0.12
C TRP A 39 16.61 -19.43 1.21
N ASP A 40 15.86 -19.07 2.25
CA ASP A 40 15.51 -19.91 3.40
C ASP A 40 14.04 -19.70 3.82
N LYS A 41 13.60 -20.42 4.85
CA LYS A 41 12.27 -20.29 5.43
C LYS A 41 12.06 -18.93 6.11
N GLY A 42 13.12 -18.37 6.71
CA GLY A 42 13.08 -17.07 7.37
C GLY A 42 12.76 -15.92 6.41
N GLU A 43 13.46 -15.85 5.29
CA GLU A 43 13.25 -14.84 4.25
C GLU A 43 11.90 -14.99 3.56
N ARG A 44 11.40 -16.24 3.38
CA ARG A 44 10.02 -16.47 2.90
C ARG A 44 8.98 -15.95 3.89
N GLN A 45 9.19 -16.12 5.19
CA GLN A 45 8.32 -15.56 6.23
C GLN A 45 8.39 -14.04 6.26
N LYS A 46 9.58 -13.44 6.12
CA LYS A 46 9.75 -11.98 6.01
C LYS A 46 9.05 -11.41 4.78
N LYS A 47 9.21 -12.04 3.61
CA LYS A 47 8.48 -11.66 2.39
C LYS A 47 6.97 -11.72 2.61
N THR A 48 6.48 -12.79 3.23
CA THR A 48 5.05 -12.97 3.50
C THR A 48 4.54 -11.89 4.45
N SER A 49 5.28 -11.60 5.51
CA SER A 49 4.98 -10.54 6.47
C SER A 49 4.98 -9.15 5.82
N PHE A 50 5.97 -8.88 4.97
CA PHE A 50 6.06 -7.64 4.20
C PHE A 50 4.85 -7.49 3.27
N LEU A 51 4.55 -8.52 2.46
CA LEU A 51 3.45 -8.48 1.50
C LEU A 51 2.10 -8.34 2.22
N SER A 52 1.92 -9.03 3.36
CA SER A 52 0.72 -8.89 4.19
C SER A 52 0.57 -7.47 4.73
N THR A 53 1.64 -6.90 5.29
CA THR A 53 1.63 -5.53 5.83
C THR A 53 1.42 -4.50 4.72
N LEU A 54 2.11 -4.64 3.59
CA LEU A 54 1.93 -3.79 2.42
C LEU A 54 0.48 -3.83 1.94
N THR A 55 -0.06 -5.04 1.80
CA THR A 55 -1.44 -5.26 1.38
C THR A 55 -2.40 -4.56 2.33
N PHE A 56 -2.29 -4.82 3.63
CA PHE A 56 -3.12 -4.21 4.65
C PHE A 56 -3.07 -2.67 4.61
N MET A 57 -1.87 -2.10 4.56
CA MET A 57 -1.68 -0.64 4.56
C MET A 57 -2.21 0.01 3.28
N VAL A 58 -1.95 -0.58 2.11
CA VAL A 58 -2.46 -0.07 0.84
C VAL A 58 -3.98 -0.11 0.83
N PHE A 59 -4.60 -1.23 1.23
CA PHE A 59 -6.06 -1.33 1.35
C PHE A 59 -6.61 -0.31 2.35
N LEU A 60 -6.02 -0.19 3.53
CA LEU A 60 -6.46 0.78 4.54
C LEU A 60 -6.45 2.20 3.98
N PHE A 61 -5.35 2.63 3.36
CA PHE A 61 -5.21 3.98 2.84
C PHE A 61 -6.11 4.25 1.62
N THR A 62 -6.29 3.28 0.72
CA THR A 62 -7.21 3.45 -0.42
C THR A 62 -8.67 3.51 0.05
N TYR A 63 -9.07 2.72 1.06
CA TYR A 63 -10.40 2.80 1.65
C TYR A 63 -10.62 4.11 2.42
N LEU A 64 -9.65 4.58 3.20
CA LEU A 64 -9.74 5.87 3.88
C LEU A 64 -9.83 7.03 2.88
N SER A 65 -9.06 6.99 1.80
CA SER A 65 -9.15 7.94 0.70
C SER A 65 -10.55 7.91 0.06
N ALA A 66 -11.05 6.74 -0.29
CA ALA A 66 -12.38 6.54 -0.88
C ALA A 66 -13.47 7.10 0.03
N PHE A 67 -13.47 6.72 1.32
CA PHE A 67 -14.42 7.19 2.31
C PHE A 67 -14.40 8.73 2.45
N THR A 68 -13.22 9.33 2.50
CA THR A 68 -13.07 10.80 2.63
C THR A 68 -13.57 11.53 1.38
N LEU A 69 -13.27 11.01 0.19
CA LEU A 69 -13.76 11.60 -1.06
C LEU A 69 -15.28 11.47 -1.20
N THR A 70 -15.83 10.31 -0.85
CA THR A 70 -17.27 10.05 -0.95
C THR A 70 -18.07 10.90 0.04
N THR A 71 -17.59 11.07 1.27
CA THR A 71 -18.21 11.99 2.24
C THR A 71 -18.14 13.44 1.77
N CYS A 72 -17.01 13.88 1.20
CA CYS A 72 -16.92 15.20 0.56
C CYS A 72 -17.92 15.38 -0.57
N ILE A 73 -18.08 14.39 -1.47
CA ILE A 73 -19.03 14.46 -2.59
C ILE A 73 -20.47 14.52 -2.09
N PHE A 74 -20.80 13.71 -1.07
CA PHE A 74 -22.14 13.71 -0.48
C PHE A 74 -22.49 15.06 0.15
N ASP A 75 -21.57 15.60 0.95
CA ASP A 75 -21.76 16.89 1.60
C ASP A 75 -21.81 18.03 0.57
N LEU A 76 -20.95 18.01 -0.47
CA LEU A 76 -20.97 18.94 -1.59
C LEU A 76 -22.31 18.94 -2.33
N TYR A 77 -22.88 17.76 -2.54
CA TYR A 77 -24.14 17.59 -3.24
C TYR A 77 -25.33 18.17 -2.46
N ASN A 78 -25.31 18.02 -1.13
CA ASN A 78 -26.38 18.49 -0.25
C ASN A 78 -26.26 19.97 0.13
N THR A 79 -25.16 20.63 -0.23
CA THR A 79 -24.91 22.01 0.17
C THR A 79 -25.02 22.98 -1.01
N ASP A 80 -25.83 24.02 -0.86
CA ASP A 80 -25.92 25.10 -1.84
C ASP A 80 -24.65 25.98 -1.79
N PHE A 81 -23.70 25.69 -2.68
CA PHE A 81 -22.34 26.23 -2.69
C PHE A 81 -22.26 27.77 -2.74
N SER A 82 -23.34 28.40 -3.24
CA SER A 82 -23.49 29.85 -3.33
C SER A 82 -23.64 30.52 -1.96
N ASN A 83 -24.19 29.81 -0.96
CA ASN A 83 -24.57 30.31 0.36
C ASN A 83 -23.69 29.80 1.51
N ILE A 84 -22.64 29.04 1.21
CA ILE A 84 -21.72 28.47 2.22
C ILE A 84 -20.78 29.55 2.77
N LEU A 85 -20.69 29.65 4.10
CA LEU A 85 -19.72 30.49 4.80
C LEU A 85 -18.29 30.12 4.40
N THR A 86 -17.40 31.12 4.34
CA THR A 86 -16.00 30.91 3.95
C THR A 86 -15.29 29.84 4.79
N PHE A 87 -15.67 29.70 6.06
CA PHE A 87 -15.13 28.69 6.97
C PHE A 87 -15.42 27.25 6.53
N ASP A 88 -16.66 26.95 6.15
CA ASP A 88 -17.07 25.60 5.74
C ASP A 88 -16.38 25.20 4.42
N LYS A 89 -16.13 26.17 3.53
CA LYS A 89 -15.33 25.96 2.30
C LYS A 89 -13.90 25.53 2.64
N VAL A 90 -13.28 26.14 3.65
CA VAL A 90 -11.95 25.74 4.14
C VAL A 90 -11.98 24.32 4.70
N VAL A 91 -13.02 23.95 5.46
CA VAL A 91 -13.18 22.58 5.98
C VAL A 91 -13.30 21.56 4.84
N TYR A 92 -14.04 21.87 3.77
CA TYR A 92 -14.12 21.00 2.59
C TYR A 92 -12.77 20.81 1.89
N ILE A 93 -12.02 21.90 1.70
CA ILE A 93 -10.68 21.84 1.10
C ILE A 93 -9.76 20.96 1.97
N LEU A 94 -9.81 21.13 3.29
CA LEU A 94 -9.02 20.31 4.23
C LEU A 94 -9.40 18.83 4.13
N ARG A 95 -10.69 18.48 4.17
CA ARG A 95 -11.15 17.09 4.04
C ARG A 95 -10.71 16.47 2.70
N PHE A 96 -10.89 17.19 1.60
CA PHE A 96 -10.45 16.74 0.28
C PHE A 96 -8.92 16.53 0.23
N SER A 97 -8.15 17.43 0.85
CA SER A 97 -6.69 17.29 0.94
C SER A 97 -6.25 16.05 1.73
N TYR A 98 -6.99 15.67 2.78
CA TYR A 98 -6.73 14.42 3.51
C TYR A 98 -7.04 13.19 2.68
N GLY A 99 -8.10 13.20 1.87
CA GLY A 99 -8.38 12.12 0.91
C GLY A 99 -7.21 11.91 -0.05
N ILE A 100 -6.71 13.00 -0.64
CA ILE A 100 -5.52 12.97 -1.52
C ILE A 100 -4.27 12.49 -0.77
N LEU A 101 -4.05 12.95 0.47
CA LEU A 101 -2.93 12.53 1.30
C LEU A 101 -2.95 11.02 1.57
N PHE A 102 -4.11 10.45 1.90
CA PHE A 102 -4.25 9.01 2.07
C PHE A 102 -3.95 8.26 0.77
N PHE A 103 -4.39 8.78 -0.37
CA PHE A 103 -4.04 8.19 -1.66
C PHE A 103 -2.53 8.20 -1.94
N PHE A 104 -1.84 9.31 -1.66
CA PHE A 104 -0.38 9.37 -1.76
C PHE A 104 0.29 8.39 -0.78
N ASN A 105 -0.21 8.27 0.45
CA ASN A 105 0.30 7.30 1.41
C ASN A 105 0.14 5.86 0.91
N ALA A 106 -0.95 5.52 0.20
CA ALA A 106 -1.11 4.21 -0.42
C ALA A 106 0.01 3.92 -1.44
N ILE A 107 0.31 4.88 -2.32
CA ILE A 107 1.36 4.75 -3.35
C ILE A 107 2.76 4.66 -2.73
N PHE A 108 3.03 5.51 -1.74
CA PHE A 108 4.33 5.62 -1.09
C PHE A 108 4.46 4.78 0.19
N THR A 109 3.55 3.81 0.39
CA THR A 109 3.50 2.95 1.59
C THR A 109 4.88 2.36 1.92
N VAL A 110 5.62 1.89 0.91
CA VAL A 110 6.95 1.30 1.14
C VAL A 110 8.00 2.33 1.51
N GLN A 111 7.97 3.54 0.96
CA GLN A 111 8.93 4.57 1.35
C GLN A 111 8.69 5.05 2.79
N LEU A 112 7.43 5.12 3.21
CA LEU A 112 7.04 5.43 4.59
C LEU A 112 7.48 4.34 5.57
N HIS A 113 7.41 3.08 5.16
CA HIS A 113 7.75 1.94 6.02
C HIS A 113 9.15 1.38 5.77
N ASN A 114 9.91 1.98 4.84
CA ASN A 114 11.26 1.56 4.47
C ASN A 114 12.19 1.57 5.68
N ARG A 115 11.92 2.38 6.70
CA ARG A 115 12.70 2.39 7.95
C ARG A 115 12.46 1.16 8.83
N PHE A 116 11.27 0.55 8.76
CA PHE A 116 10.99 -0.72 9.43
C PHE A 116 11.58 -1.90 8.66
N TYR A 117 11.67 -1.77 7.34
CA TYR A 117 12.23 -2.79 6.46
C TYR A 117 13.69 -2.52 6.07
N SER A 118 14.32 -1.43 6.52
CA SER A 118 15.63 -1.03 6.03
C SER A 118 16.69 -2.03 6.42
N SER A 119 16.59 -2.62 7.61
CA SER A 119 17.48 -3.71 8.06
C SER A 119 17.35 -4.95 7.17
N ASP A 120 16.13 -5.32 6.78
CA ASP A 120 15.86 -6.48 5.91
C ASP A 120 16.20 -6.19 4.43
N LEU A 121 15.99 -4.96 3.97
CA LEU A 121 16.31 -4.50 2.61
C LEU A 121 17.80 -4.19 2.44
N THR A 122 18.55 -3.82 3.48
CA THR A 122 20.01 -3.58 3.35
C THR A 122 20.83 -4.87 3.25
N LEU A 123 20.34 -6.00 3.78
CA LEU A 123 20.98 -7.30 3.57
C LEU A 123 20.89 -7.75 2.09
N SER A 124 19.94 -7.24 1.32
CA SER A 124 19.76 -7.52 -0.11
C SER A 124 20.95 -7.08 -0.98
N LYS A 125 21.81 -6.18 -0.51
CA LYS A 125 22.98 -5.74 -1.28
C LYS A 125 24.10 -6.77 -1.37
N TYR A 126 24.11 -7.79 -0.50
CA TYR A 126 25.22 -8.74 -0.41
C TYR A 126 24.87 -10.16 -0.88
N VAL A 127 23.62 -10.44 -1.26
CA VAL A 127 23.18 -11.81 -1.47
C VAL A 127 22.30 -11.91 -2.72
N ALA A 128 22.84 -12.58 -3.74
CA ALA A 128 22.35 -12.67 -5.11
C ALA A 128 20.95 -13.33 -5.22
N LYS A 129 20.34 -13.38 -6.41
CA LYS A 129 19.16 -14.24 -6.64
C LYS A 129 19.54 -15.70 -6.37
N LYS A 130 18.61 -16.50 -5.83
CA LYS A 130 18.81 -17.96 -5.75
C LYS A 130 19.04 -18.43 -7.19
N PRO A 131 20.22 -18.96 -7.55
CA PRO A 131 20.46 -19.50 -8.88
C PRO A 131 19.42 -20.57 -9.19
N ASN A 132 18.91 -20.58 -10.43
CA ASN A 132 17.82 -21.47 -10.84
C ASN A 132 18.09 -22.97 -10.61
N ASN A 133 19.35 -23.36 -10.37
CA ASN A 133 19.79 -24.73 -10.20
C ASN A 133 20.06 -25.13 -8.73
N TRP A 134 19.67 -24.31 -7.76
CA TRP A 134 19.92 -24.57 -6.34
C TRP A 134 18.76 -25.36 -5.73
N GLU A 135 18.91 -26.68 -5.62
CA GLU A 135 17.81 -27.57 -5.20
C GLU A 135 17.57 -27.61 -3.68
N TRP A 136 18.56 -27.21 -2.87
CA TRP A 136 18.48 -27.28 -1.41
C TRP A 136 18.27 -25.90 -0.76
N GLU A 137 17.73 -25.92 0.46
CA GLU A 137 17.41 -24.73 1.27
C GLU A 137 18.60 -24.38 2.16
N ARG A 138 19.05 -23.12 2.12
CA ARG A 138 20.23 -22.69 2.89
C ARG A 138 19.85 -22.58 4.36
N THR A 139 20.64 -23.16 5.24
CA THR A 139 20.45 -23.08 6.69
C THR A 139 21.37 -22.02 7.31
N PRO A 140 21.04 -21.48 8.50
CA PRO A 140 21.94 -20.58 9.21
C PRO A 140 23.31 -21.19 9.48
N GLU A 141 23.39 -22.52 9.66
CA GLU A 141 24.64 -23.24 9.80
C GLU A 141 25.52 -23.14 8.54
N ASP A 142 24.93 -23.13 7.34
CA ASP A 142 25.66 -23.01 6.07
C ASP A 142 26.26 -21.60 5.86
N ASP A 143 25.60 -20.56 6.38
CA ASP A 143 26.13 -19.19 6.36
C ASP A 143 27.32 -19.06 7.33
N ILE A 144 27.21 -19.65 8.52
CA ILE A 144 28.33 -19.72 9.48
C ILE A 144 29.50 -20.50 8.88
N ASN A 145 29.23 -21.63 8.23
CA ASN A 145 30.28 -22.46 7.66
C ASN A 145 30.98 -21.80 6.46
N ASN A 146 30.26 -21.05 5.61
CA ASN A 146 30.87 -20.26 4.53
C ASN A 146 31.72 -19.10 5.07
N PHE A 147 31.26 -18.43 6.13
CA PHE A 147 32.06 -17.40 6.81
C PHE A 147 33.36 -17.98 7.38
N LEU A 148 33.28 -19.13 8.05
CA LEU A 148 34.44 -19.81 8.63
C LEU A 148 35.40 -20.39 7.57
N THR A 149 34.88 -20.83 6.42
CA THR A 149 35.68 -21.44 5.35
C THR A 149 36.15 -20.45 4.27
N GLY A 150 35.70 -19.20 4.32
CA GLY A 150 36.07 -18.15 3.37
C GLY A 150 35.57 -18.38 1.94
N ARG A 151 34.60 -19.28 1.75
CA ARG A 151 33.98 -19.55 0.44
C ARG A 151 32.78 -18.62 0.29
N TRP A 152 32.91 -17.61 -0.56
CA TRP A 152 31.84 -16.67 -0.92
C TRP A 152 31.37 -16.91 -2.35
#